data_AF-A0A1I3CPU3-F1
#
_entry.id   AF-A0A1I3CPU3-F1
#
_cell.length_a   1.000
_cell.length_b   1.000
_cell.length_c   1.000
_cell.angle_alpha   90.00
_cell.angle_beta   90.00
_cell.angle_gamma   90.00
#
_symmetry.space_group_name_H-M   'P 1'
#
loop_
_entity.id
_entity.type
_entity.pdbx_description
1 polymer ?
#
loop_
_entity_poly.entity_id
_entity_poly.type
_entity_poly.pdbx_seq_one_letter_code
_entity_poly.pdbx_strand_id
1 'polypeptide(L)' 'MKEQDVRAVEAMCSCGMDFDTLCICFPSFTTADLRLIYDNYKGVTPPVKQVAVSVNCS' A
#
# COMPACT_ATOMS: atom_id res chain seq x y z
N MET A 1 4.50 15.02 6.54
CA MET A 1 4.69 13.91 5.59
C MET A 1 4.57 14.44 4.19
N LYS A 2 5.40 13.99 3.24
CA LYS A 2 5.21 14.40 1.84
C LYS A 2 4.10 13.54 1.22
N GLU A 3 3.23 14.15 0.44
CA GLU A 3 2.13 13.46 -0.24
C GLU A 3 2.61 12.36 -1.20
N GLN A 4 3.82 12.49 -1.75
CA GLN A 4 4.45 11.47 -2.59
C GLN A 4 4.71 10.18 -1.82
N ASP A 5 5.20 10.27 -0.59
CA ASP A 5 5.51 9.10 0.21
C ASP A 5 4.22 8.36 0.63
N VAL A 6 3.17 9.10 0.99
CA VAL A 6 1.86 8.51 1.32
C VAL A 6 1.31 7.72 0.13
N ARG A 7 1.32 8.31 -1.07
CA ARG A 7 0.90 7.62 -2.31
C ARG A 7 1.76 6.39 -2.62
N ALA A 8 3.06 6.44 -2.32
CA ALA A 8 3.94 5.30 -2.52
C ALA A 8 3.62 4.16 -1.55
N VAL A 9 3.37 4.45 -0.26
CA VAL A 9 2.93 3.46 0.73
C VAL A 9 1.61 2.81 0.31
N GLU A 10 0.64 3.59 -0.16
CA GLU A 10 -0.64 3.05 -0.65
C GLU A 10 -0.46 2.14 -1.87
N ALA A 11 0.39 2.51 -2.83
CA ALA A 11 0.69 1.68 -4.00
C ALA A 11 1.39 0.37 -3.62
N MET A 12 2.32 0.42 -2.66
CA MET A 12 3.05 -0.75 -2.15
C MET A 12 2.11 -1.67 -1.36
N CYS A 13 1.21 -1.09 -0.56
CA CYS A 13 0.15 -1.81 0.14
C CYS A 13 -0.83 -2.47 -0.83
N SER A 14 -1.18 -1.80 -1.94
CA SER A 14 -2.01 -2.34 -3.03
C SER A 14 -1.38 -3.56 -3.72
N CYS A 15 -0.05 -3.55 -3.90
CA CYS A 15 0.71 -4.70 -4.40
C CYS A 15 0.77 -5.88 -3.40
N GLY A 16 0.26 -5.71 -2.18
CA GLY A 16 0.28 -6.75 -1.14
C GLY A 16 1.60 -6.82 -0.37
N MET A 17 2.37 -5.74 -0.30
CA MET A 17 3.56 -5.72 0.55
C MET A 17 3.20 -5.79 2.03
N ASP A 18 4.09 -6.45 2.78
CA ASP A 18 4.05 -6.50 4.22
C ASP A 18 4.45 -5.18 4.87
N PHE A 19 3.88 -4.96 6.05
CA PHE A 19 4.12 -3.79 6.88
C PHE A 19 5.62 -3.58 7.21
N ASP A 20 6.34 -4.66 7.44
CA ASP A 20 7.77 -4.64 7.73
C ASP A 20 8.58 -4.09 6.53
N THR A 21 8.22 -4.52 5.31
CA THR A 21 8.83 -4.02 4.08
C THR A 21 8.56 -2.54 3.86
N LEU A 22 7.35 -2.06 4.18
CA LEU A 22 7.03 -0.63 4.15
C LEU A 22 7.89 0.16 5.13
N CYS A 23 8.11 -0.36 6.34
CA CYS A 23 8.95 0.29 7.35
C CYS A 23 10.42 0.41 6.88
N ILE A 24 10.91 -0.58 6.12
CA ILE A 24 12.25 -0.54 5.51
C ILE A 24 12.31 0.44 4.34
N CYS A 25 11.31 0.44 3.46
CA CYS A 25 11.27 1.32 2.28
C CYS A 25 11.05 2.79 2.63
N PHE A 26 10.34 3.06 3.73
CA PHE A 26 10.00 4.40 4.18
C PHE A 26 10.58 4.67 5.57
N PRO A 27 11.92 4.78 5.73
CA PRO A 27 12.55 5.03 7.03
C PRO A 27 12.21 6.41 7.61
N SER A 28 11.66 7.31 6.79
CA SER A 28 11.14 8.62 7.24
C SER A 28 9.75 8.53 7.89
N PHE A 29 9.07 7.40 7.77
CA PHE A 29 7.77 7.20 8.43
C PHE A 29 7.98 6.53 9.77
N THR A 30 7.15 6.94 10.74
CA THR A 30 7.03 6.17 11.96
C THR A 30 6.15 4.95 11.72
N THR A 31 6.38 3.91 12.53
CA THR A 31 5.57 2.70 12.54
C THR A 31 4.09 3.02 12.79
N ALA A 32 3.79 4.06 13.58
CA ALA A 32 2.41 4.47 13.84
C ALA A 32 1.73 5.02 12.58
N ASP A 33 2.40 5.87 11.83
CA ASP A 33 1.85 6.49 10.61
C ASP A 33 1.69 5.49 9.47
N LEU A 34 2.70 4.64 9.23
CA LEU A 34 2.58 3.55 8.27
C LEU A 34 1.41 2.65 8.64
N ARG A 35 1.20 2.38 9.93
CA ARG A 35 0.15 1.47 10.39
C ARG A 35 -1.22 2.11 10.21
N LEU A 36 -1.34 3.41 10.43
CA LEU A 36 -2.55 4.16 10.14
C LEU A 36 -2.90 4.08 8.65
N ILE A 37 -1.93 4.27 7.76
CA ILE A 37 -2.15 4.20 6.29
C ILE A 37 -2.51 2.78 5.87
N TYR A 38 -1.77 1.78 6.38
CA TYR A 38 -2.00 0.37 6.08
C TYR A 38 -3.36 -0.12 6.59
N ASP A 39 -3.76 0.27 7.80
CA ASP A 39 -5.04 -0.09 8.41
C ASP A 39 -6.22 0.61 7.71
N ASN A 40 -6.07 1.90 7.36
CA ASN A 40 -7.05 2.60 6.51
C ASN A 40 -7.19 1.91 5.16
N TYR A 41 -6.08 1.50 4.54
CA TYR A 41 -6.12 0.80 3.26
C TYR A 41 -6.81 -0.57 3.38
N LYS A 42 -6.49 -1.36 4.42
CA LYS A 42 -7.12 -2.66 4.72
C LYS A 42 -8.60 -2.54 5.10
N GLY A 43 -9.00 -1.47 5.80
CA GLY A 43 -10.37 -1.22 6.25
C GLY A 43 -11.28 -0.65 5.17
N VAL A 44 -10.72 0.04 4.17
CA VAL A 44 -11.47 0.66 3.06
C VAL A 44 -11.51 -0.23 1.82
N THR A 45 -10.57 -1.17 1.65
CA THR A 45 -10.61 -2.11 0.53
C THR A 45 -11.52 -3.32 0.84
N PRO A 46 -12.66 -3.51 0.12
CA PRO A 46 -13.21 -4.86 0.01
C PRO A 46 -12.11 -5.79 -0.56
N PRO A 47 -12.09 -7.09 -0.20
CA PRO A 47 -11.00 -8.00 -0.53
C PRO A 47 -10.63 -7.78 -1.98
N VAL A 48 -9.37 -7.40 -2.21
CA VAL A 48 -8.78 -7.18 -3.52
C VAL A 48 -9.22 -8.34 -4.39
N LYS A 49 -10.27 -8.13 -5.19
CA LYS A 49 -10.44 -8.86 -6.42
C LYS A 49 -9.15 -8.54 -7.12
N GLN A 50 -8.25 -9.53 -7.16
CA GLN A 50 -7.13 -9.55 -8.08
C GLN A 50 -7.62 -8.80 -9.31
N VAL A 51 -6.99 -7.67 -9.61
CA VAL A 51 -7.17 -7.05 -10.91
C VAL A 51 -6.60 -8.11 -11.84
N ALA A 52 -7.49 -9.01 -12.27
CA ALA A 52 -7.34 -9.81 -13.44
C ALA A 52 -7.22 -8.77 -14.53
N VAL A 53 -5.98 -8.31 -14.75
CA VAL A 53 -5.62 -7.67 -15.99
C VAL A 53 -5.84 -8.78 -17.00
N SER A 54 -7.06 -8.83 -17.53
CA SER A 54 -7.35 -9.50 -18.78
C SER A 54 -6.59 -8.70 -19.82
N VAL A 55 -5.29 -8.97 -19.94
CA VAL A 55 -4.48 -8.57 -21.09
C VAL A 55 -5.07 -9.35 -22.26
N ASN A 56 -6.11 -8.77 -22.86
CA ASN A 56 -6.58 -9.20 -24.15
C ASN A 56 -5.54 -8.69 -25.15
N CYS A 57 -4.52 -9.50 -25.42
CA CYS A 57 -3.65 -9.31 -26.57
C CYS A 57 -4.49 -9.60 -27.81
N SER A 58 -4.99 -8.56 -28.47
CA SER A 58 -5.52 -8.61 -29.83
C SER A 58 -4.42 -8.36 -30.84
#